data_AF-A0A7Y1U8Y0-F1
#
_entry.id   AF-A0A7Y1U8Y0-F1
#
_cell.length_a   1.000
_cell.length_b   1.000
_cell.length_c   1.000
_cell.angle_alpha   90.00
_cell.angle_beta   90.00
_cell.angle_gamma   90.00
#
_symmetry.space_group_name_H-M   'P 1'
#
loop_
_entity.id
_entity.type
_entity.pdbx_description
1 polymer ?
#
loop_
_entity_poly.entity_id
_entity_poly.type
_entity_poly.pdbx_seq_one_letter_code
_entity_poly.pdbx_strand_id
1 'polypeptide(L)'
;MANYDFIPGEEVSFLNEPGKAKVIRVQEDGNVLIETEEGFEMSYPASVLVPRFDLREERPEPEPIVQGPIMEMEGFSVGMRVHVLDQTETAMIIGFPDQGKAELEFEDLFVKTFPISQLVRTDTEQRKRIDESIEEVSLQDIGEDVKRRNPQKSLKQRKDHGVWEVDLHIQELIDNSHGMMKHEIVSLQLDHFDRKLNAAIERGLSKVIFIHGRGEGRLRNAIREILKRYPNCEFLDADYQRYGVGATEVRIKYRPRPEED
;
A
#
# COMPACT_ATOMS: atom_id res chain seq x y z
N MET A 1 -27.64 27.26 -16.84
CA MET A 1 -27.95 25.85 -16.55
C MET A 1 -27.92 25.10 -17.86
N ALA A 2 -27.18 24.01 -17.94
CA ALA A 2 -27.20 23.14 -19.11
C ALA A 2 -28.57 22.47 -19.19
N ASN A 3 -29.26 22.60 -20.32
CA ASN A 3 -30.45 21.81 -20.62
C ASN A 3 -29.94 20.40 -20.96
N TYR A 4 -30.26 19.41 -20.12
CA TYR A 4 -29.89 18.02 -20.38
C TYR A 4 -31.06 17.32 -21.07
N ASP A 5 -30.79 16.70 -22.22
CA ASP A 5 -31.79 15.97 -22.98
C ASP A 5 -31.84 14.52 -22.48
N PHE A 6 -32.77 14.22 -21.57
CA PHE A 6 -32.95 12.88 -21.01
C PHE A 6 -33.43 11.86 -22.05
N ILE A 7 -32.80 10.69 -22.07
CA ILE A 7 -33.13 9.61 -23.01
C ILE A 7 -33.99 8.54 -22.31
N PRO A 8 -35.09 8.05 -22.92
CA PRO A 8 -35.81 6.87 -22.44
C PRO A 8 -34.86 5.68 -22.22
N GLY A 9 -34.86 5.16 -21.00
CA GLY A 9 -34.03 4.05 -20.55
C GLY A 9 -32.80 4.45 -19.74
N GLU A 10 -32.48 5.74 -19.65
CA GLU A 10 -31.35 6.28 -18.90
C GLU A 10 -31.57 6.25 -17.39
N GLU A 11 -30.55 5.92 -16.61
CA GLU A 11 -30.61 6.03 -15.15
C GLU A 11 -30.37 7.47 -14.70
N VAL A 12 -31.22 7.94 -13.79
CA VAL A 12 -31.14 9.28 -13.21
C VAL A 12 -31.14 9.18 -11.69
N SER A 13 -30.51 10.15 -11.04
CA SER A 13 -30.53 10.33 -9.59
C SER A 13 -31.28 11.61 -9.25
N PHE A 14 -31.89 11.66 -8.06
CA PHE A 14 -32.62 12.85 -7.61
C PHE A 14 -31.67 13.83 -6.94
N LEU A 15 -31.81 15.12 -7.22
CA LEU A 15 -30.93 16.16 -6.69
C LEU A 15 -31.04 16.34 -5.16
N ASN A 16 -32.24 16.11 -4.61
CA ASN A 16 -32.57 16.44 -3.21
C ASN A 16 -32.91 15.21 -2.36
N GLU A 17 -32.95 14.02 -2.95
CA GLU A 17 -33.39 12.79 -2.28
C GLU A 17 -32.48 11.62 -2.66
N PRO A 18 -32.18 10.71 -1.73
CA PRO A 18 -31.45 9.50 -2.06
C PRO A 18 -32.36 8.56 -2.85
N GLY A 19 -31.88 8.13 -4.02
CA GLY A 19 -32.61 7.16 -4.85
C GLY A 19 -32.17 7.21 -6.30
N LYS A 20 -32.49 6.15 -7.03
CA LYS A 20 -32.29 6.05 -8.48
C LYS A 20 -33.61 5.74 -9.14
N ALA A 21 -33.71 6.17 -10.39
CA ALA A 21 -34.83 5.83 -11.22
C ALA A 21 -34.41 5.78 -12.68
N LYS A 22 -35.19 5.08 -13.50
CA LYS A 22 -34.97 4.95 -14.93
C LYS A 22 -35.93 5.84 -15.68
N VAL A 23 -35.46 6.62 -16.63
CA VAL A 23 -36.31 7.47 -17.48
C VAL A 23 -37.18 6.58 -18.35
N ILE A 24 -38.50 6.76 -18.27
CA ILE A 24 -39.46 6.11 -19.17
C ILE A 24 -39.66 6.98 -20.41
N ARG A 25 -39.91 8.28 -20.22
CA ARG A 25 -40.08 9.25 -21.31
C ARG A 25 -40.03 10.70 -20.83
N VAL A 26 -39.65 11.60 -21.71
CA VAL A 26 -39.80 13.06 -21.50
C VAL A 26 -41.19 13.50 -21.97
N GLN A 27 -41.85 14.31 -21.16
CA GLN A 27 -43.18 14.86 -21.44
C GLN A 27 -43.06 16.29 -22.02
N GLU A 28 -44.04 16.71 -22.83
CA GLU A 28 -44.03 18.03 -23.49
C GLU A 28 -44.15 19.21 -22.50
N ASP A 29 -44.54 18.95 -21.25
CA ASP A 29 -44.67 19.93 -20.17
C ASP A 29 -43.34 20.20 -19.42
N GLY A 30 -42.23 19.59 -19.86
CA GLY A 30 -40.92 19.72 -19.22
C GLY A 30 -40.69 18.79 -18.03
N ASN A 31 -41.63 17.89 -17.76
CA ASN A 31 -41.46 16.81 -16.79
C ASN A 31 -40.90 15.55 -17.46
N VAL A 32 -40.30 14.68 -16.65
CA VAL A 32 -39.74 13.40 -17.05
C VAL A 32 -40.45 12.32 -16.23
N LEU A 33 -41.05 11.37 -16.93
CA LEU A 33 -41.62 10.18 -16.32
C LEU A 33 -40.49 9.18 -16.07
N ILE A 34 -40.38 8.70 -14.84
CA ILE A 34 -39.32 7.82 -14.36
C ILE A 34 -39.93 6.61 -13.64
N GLU A 35 -39.21 5.49 -13.62
CA GLU A 35 -39.53 4.28 -12.88
C GLU A 35 -38.51 4.10 -11.74
N THR A 36 -38.96 4.03 -10.50
CA THR A 36 -38.06 3.78 -9.35
C THR A 36 -37.58 2.33 -9.31
N GLU A 37 -36.55 2.04 -8.51
CA GLU A 37 -36.05 0.67 -8.29
C GLU A 37 -37.12 -0.30 -7.73
N GLU A 38 -38.19 0.25 -7.14
CA GLU A 38 -39.34 -0.50 -6.64
C GLU A 38 -40.43 -0.74 -7.71
N GLY A 39 -40.23 -0.25 -8.94
CA GLY A 39 -41.15 -0.42 -10.07
C GLY A 39 -42.34 0.55 -10.08
N PHE A 40 -42.25 1.67 -9.36
CA PHE A 40 -43.29 2.71 -9.37
C PHE A 40 -42.98 3.80 -10.41
N GLU A 41 -43.98 4.15 -11.22
CA GLU A 41 -43.88 5.25 -12.17
C GLU A 41 -44.19 6.60 -11.50
N MET A 42 -43.27 7.54 -11.60
CA MET A 42 -43.39 8.88 -11.02
C MET A 42 -43.00 9.94 -12.05
N SER A 43 -43.62 11.12 -11.99
CA SER A 43 -43.29 12.26 -12.86
C SER A 43 -42.54 13.32 -12.06
N TYR A 44 -41.34 13.68 -12.51
CA TYR A 44 -40.48 14.68 -11.88
C TYR A 44 -40.06 15.75 -12.87
N PRO A 45 -39.90 17.02 -12.45
CA PRO A 45 -39.36 18.05 -13.34
C PRO A 45 -37.91 17.73 -13.71
N ALA A 46 -37.55 17.96 -14.98
CA ALA A 46 -36.19 17.74 -15.48
C ALA A 46 -35.10 18.42 -14.64
N SER A 47 -35.43 19.52 -13.96
CA SER A 47 -34.51 20.30 -13.12
C SER A 47 -34.07 19.64 -11.82
N VAL A 48 -34.80 18.63 -11.33
CA VAL A 48 -34.48 17.92 -10.08
C VAL A 48 -33.92 16.52 -10.32
N LEU A 49 -33.75 16.15 -11.59
CA LEU A 49 -33.13 14.92 -12.03
C LEU A 49 -31.72 15.22 -12.52
N VAL A 50 -30.78 14.36 -12.14
CA VAL A 50 -29.40 14.41 -12.61
C VAL A 50 -29.16 13.12 -13.36
N PRO A 51 -28.73 13.17 -14.64
CA PRO A 51 -28.33 11.96 -15.35
C PRO A 51 -27.20 11.29 -14.58
N ARG A 52 -27.41 10.04 -14.23
CA ARG A 52 -26.32 9.19 -13.82
C ARG A 52 -25.62 8.87 -15.13
N PHE A 53 -24.56 9.60 -15.43
CA PHE A 53 -23.61 9.14 -16.43
C PHE A 53 -23.09 7.80 -15.92
N ASP A 54 -23.77 6.72 -16.30
CA ASP A 54 -23.06 5.56 -16.73
C ASP A 54 -22.16 6.08 -17.84
N LEU A 55 -20.91 6.36 -17.47
CA LEU A 55 -19.81 5.89 -18.26
C LEU A 55 -20.29 4.53 -18.75
N ARG A 56 -20.75 4.45 -20.01
CA ARG A 56 -20.77 3.16 -20.66
C ARG A 56 -19.42 2.61 -20.29
N GLU A 57 -19.42 1.52 -19.55
CA GLU A 57 -18.32 0.60 -19.61
C GLU A 57 -18.26 0.17 -21.09
N GLU A 58 -17.76 1.03 -21.98
CA GLU A 58 -16.48 0.74 -22.54
C GLU A 58 -15.62 0.42 -21.32
N ARG A 59 -15.68 -0.85 -20.87
CA ARG A 59 -14.46 -1.49 -20.41
C ARG A 59 -13.49 -1.03 -21.48
N PRO A 60 -12.50 -0.17 -21.17
CA PRO A 60 -11.48 0.10 -22.16
C PRO A 60 -11.10 -1.31 -22.64
N GLU A 61 -11.32 -1.61 -23.93
CA GLU A 61 -10.74 -2.83 -24.48
C GLU A 61 -9.32 -2.81 -23.95
N PRO A 62 -8.92 -3.79 -23.13
CA PRO A 62 -7.75 -3.66 -22.27
C PRO A 62 -6.67 -3.10 -23.16
N GLU A 63 -6.29 -1.83 -22.92
CA GLU A 63 -5.51 -1.06 -23.89
C GLU A 63 -4.43 -2.01 -24.36
N PRO A 64 -4.37 -2.34 -25.66
CA PRO A 64 -3.69 -3.53 -26.13
C PRO A 64 -2.32 -3.49 -25.52
N ILE A 65 -2.04 -4.35 -24.51
CA ILE A 65 -1.00 -4.11 -23.49
C ILE A 65 0.14 -3.45 -24.22
N VAL A 66 0.21 -2.12 -24.12
CA VAL A 66 1.21 -1.41 -24.89
C VAL A 66 2.40 -1.78 -24.07
N GLN A 67 3.11 -2.82 -24.48
CA GLN A 67 4.51 -2.98 -24.17
C GLN A 67 5.07 -1.70 -24.76
N GLY A 68 5.03 -0.64 -23.95
CA GLY A 68 5.77 0.58 -24.19
C GLY A 68 7.15 0.12 -24.59
N PRO A 69 7.80 0.83 -25.53
CA PRO A 69 9.04 0.39 -26.14
C PRO A 69 9.90 -0.25 -25.06
N ILE A 70 10.31 -1.53 -25.22
CA ILE A 70 11.07 -2.26 -24.20
C ILE A 70 12.21 -1.32 -23.77
N MET A 71 12.01 -0.64 -22.64
CA MET A 71 12.90 0.44 -22.25
C MET A 71 14.05 -0.29 -21.62
N GLU A 72 15.12 -0.42 -22.40
CA GLU A 72 16.38 -0.98 -21.96
C GLU A 72 17.37 0.16 -21.78
N MET A 73 17.96 0.23 -20.59
CA MET A 73 19.00 1.21 -20.29
C MET A 73 20.12 0.53 -19.52
N GLU A 74 21.35 0.65 -20.05
CA GLU A 74 22.57 0.11 -19.46
C GLU A 74 22.49 -1.38 -19.06
N GLY A 75 21.75 -2.19 -19.83
CA GLY A 75 21.60 -3.64 -19.59
C GLY A 75 20.51 -4.03 -18.59
N PHE A 76 19.64 -3.09 -18.22
CA PHE A 76 18.45 -3.31 -17.40
C PHE A 76 17.18 -3.01 -18.19
N SER A 77 16.13 -3.82 -18.01
CA SER A 77 14.84 -3.66 -18.68
C SER A 77 13.72 -3.44 -17.66
N VAL A 78 12.66 -2.74 -18.07
CA VAL A 78 11.41 -2.71 -17.29
C VAL A 78 10.91 -4.15 -17.11
N GLY A 79 10.50 -4.47 -15.89
CA GLY A 79 10.12 -5.80 -15.43
C GLY A 79 11.27 -6.66 -14.87
N MET A 80 12.51 -6.19 -14.92
CA MET A 80 13.66 -6.94 -14.38
C MET A 80 13.73 -6.84 -12.86
N ARG A 81 13.94 -7.98 -12.19
CA ARG A 81 14.27 -8.02 -10.75
C ARG A 81 15.74 -7.67 -10.55
N VAL A 82 15.99 -6.67 -9.73
CA VAL A 82 17.32 -6.17 -9.38
C VAL A 82 17.49 -6.09 -7.88
N HIS A 83 18.73 -6.11 -7.44
CA HIS A 83 19.10 -5.80 -6.06
C HIS A 83 19.78 -4.43 -6.03
N VAL A 84 19.50 -3.61 -5.02
CA VAL A 84 20.14 -2.30 -4.86
C VAL A 84 21.30 -2.46 -3.87
N LEU A 85 22.50 -1.97 -4.21
CA LEU A 85 23.74 -2.20 -3.44
C LEU A 85 23.64 -1.89 -1.94
N ASP A 86 22.85 -0.87 -1.56
CA ASP A 86 22.70 -0.43 -0.17
C ASP A 86 21.40 -0.92 0.49
N GLN A 87 20.61 -1.76 -0.17
CA GLN A 87 19.35 -2.29 0.34
C GLN A 87 19.38 -3.81 0.43
N THR A 88 18.78 -4.38 1.47
CA THR A 88 18.72 -5.84 1.67
C THR A 88 17.63 -6.53 0.85
N GLU A 89 16.80 -5.76 0.14
CA GLU A 89 15.61 -6.25 -0.54
C GLU A 89 15.79 -6.31 -2.07
N THR A 90 15.00 -7.15 -2.73
CA THR A 90 14.92 -7.18 -4.20
C THR A 90 13.80 -6.25 -4.67
N ALA A 91 14.01 -5.59 -5.79
CA ALA A 91 13.04 -4.68 -6.38
C ALA A 91 12.86 -4.98 -7.87
N MET A 92 11.70 -4.66 -8.42
CA MET A 92 11.37 -4.79 -9.83
C MET A 92 11.46 -3.44 -10.51
N ILE A 93 12.18 -3.33 -11.62
CA ILE A 93 12.21 -2.11 -12.40
C ILE A 93 10.84 -1.90 -13.03
N ILE A 94 10.22 -0.74 -12.79
CA ILE A 94 8.93 -0.39 -13.39
C ILE A 94 9.05 0.72 -14.45
N GLY A 95 10.17 1.45 -14.48
CA GLY A 95 10.36 2.54 -15.44
C GLY A 95 11.76 3.17 -15.40
N PHE A 96 12.02 4.06 -16.36
CA PHE A 96 13.25 4.84 -16.46
C PHE A 96 12.89 6.32 -16.70
N PRO A 97 12.76 7.12 -15.63
CA PRO A 97 12.31 8.51 -15.77
C PRO A 97 13.38 9.42 -16.41
N ASP A 98 14.67 9.12 -16.22
CA ASP A 98 15.82 9.92 -16.66
C ASP A 98 16.92 9.01 -17.22
N GLN A 99 17.80 9.55 -18.08
CA GLN A 99 19.04 8.86 -18.48
C GLN A 99 19.91 8.55 -17.25
N GLY A 100 20.09 7.25 -16.94
CA GLY A 100 20.89 6.77 -15.82
C GLY A 100 20.14 6.54 -14.50
N LYS A 101 18.80 6.69 -14.45
CA LYS A 101 17.99 6.36 -13.26
C LYS A 101 16.87 5.38 -13.60
N ALA A 102 16.54 4.50 -12.66
CA ALA A 102 15.44 3.55 -12.74
C ALA A 102 14.47 3.74 -11.58
N GLU A 103 13.17 3.62 -11.86
CA GLU A 103 12.13 3.47 -10.85
C GLU A 103 11.97 1.99 -10.51
N LEU A 104 12.01 1.70 -9.21
CA LEU A 104 11.97 0.35 -8.67
C LEU A 104 10.78 0.21 -7.73
N GLU A 105 10.00 -0.85 -7.91
CA GLU A 105 8.97 -1.30 -6.98
C GLU A 105 9.53 -2.41 -6.08
N PHE A 106 9.49 -2.21 -4.77
CA PHE A 106 9.98 -3.18 -3.78
C PHE A 106 8.86 -4.14 -3.35
N GLU A 107 9.21 -5.22 -2.64
CA GLU A 107 8.24 -6.23 -2.15
C GLU A 107 7.16 -5.66 -1.20
N ASP A 108 7.34 -4.43 -0.76
CA ASP A 108 6.43 -3.68 0.10
C ASP A 108 5.61 -2.63 -0.67
N LEU A 109 5.57 -2.74 -2.00
CA LEU A 109 4.89 -1.89 -2.99
C LEU A 109 5.34 -0.42 -2.97
N PHE A 110 6.51 -0.15 -2.42
CA PHE A 110 7.09 1.18 -2.45
C PHE A 110 7.82 1.39 -3.77
N VAL A 111 7.61 2.55 -4.40
CA VAL A 111 8.31 2.95 -5.62
C VAL A 111 9.39 3.97 -5.28
N LYS A 112 10.66 3.64 -5.55
CA LYS A 112 11.80 4.57 -5.39
C LYS A 112 12.59 4.67 -6.68
N THR A 113 13.14 5.86 -6.93
CA THR A 113 14.07 6.09 -8.04
C THR A 113 15.51 5.91 -7.57
N PHE A 114 16.27 5.07 -8.25
CA PHE A 114 17.69 4.83 -7.97
C PHE A 114 18.56 5.05 -9.22
N PRO A 115 19.82 5.48 -9.04
CA PRO A 115 20.79 5.46 -10.13
C PRO A 115 21.02 4.03 -10.62
N ILE A 116 21.10 3.82 -11.94
CA ILE A 116 21.33 2.48 -12.51
C ILE A 116 22.67 1.88 -12.02
N SER A 117 23.66 2.73 -11.74
CA SER A 117 24.94 2.32 -11.16
C SER A 117 24.82 1.63 -9.79
N GLN A 118 23.69 1.76 -9.10
CA GLN A 118 23.43 1.11 -7.81
C GLN A 118 22.66 -0.21 -7.95
N LEU A 119 22.30 -0.59 -9.18
CA LEU A 119 21.53 -1.80 -9.45
C LEU A 119 22.47 -2.97 -9.77
N VAL A 120 22.16 -4.11 -9.20
CA VAL A 120 22.83 -5.38 -9.47
C VAL A 120 21.81 -6.34 -10.06
N ARG A 121 22.17 -6.98 -11.18
CA ARG A 121 21.33 -8.01 -11.81
C ARG A 121 21.19 -9.21 -10.89
N THR A 122 19.97 -9.68 -10.70
CA THR A 122 19.66 -10.88 -9.91
C THR A 122 19.83 -12.17 -10.73
N ASP A 123 20.72 -12.17 -11.73
CA ASP A 123 20.86 -13.31 -12.64
C ASP A 123 21.40 -14.53 -11.89
N THR A 124 20.71 -15.65 -12.09
CA THR A 124 20.62 -16.77 -11.13
C THR A 124 21.73 -17.80 -11.35
N GLU A 125 22.91 -17.40 -11.86
CA GLU A 125 23.97 -18.32 -12.30
C GLU A 125 25.37 -17.93 -11.79
N GLN A 126 25.47 -17.29 -10.62
CA GLN A 126 26.75 -17.21 -9.87
C GLN A 126 26.66 -17.68 -8.42
N ARG A 127 25.46 -18.02 -7.92
CA ARG A 127 25.27 -18.61 -6.58
C ARG A 127 25.87 -20.01 -6.42
N LYS A 128 26.06 -20.77 -7.51
CA LYS A 128 26.61 -22.14 -7.43
C LYS A 128 28.11 -22.24 -7.16
N ARG A 129 28.91 -21.18 -7.34
CA ARG A 129 30.37 -21.25 -7.10
C ARG A 129 30.82 -20.73 -5.73
N ILE A 130 29.94 -20.06 -5.00
CA ILE A 130 30.29 -19.48 -3.69
C ILE A 130 29.78 -20.37 -2.56
N ASP A 131 28.58 -20.96 -2.67
CA ASP A 131 28.04 -21.88 -1.65
C ASP A 131 28.84 -23.18 -1.52
N GLU A 132 29.37 -23.74 -2.61
CA GLU A 132 30.19 -24.98 -2.55
C GLU A 132 31.56 -24.76 -1.89
N SER A 133 32.01 -23.51 -1.72
CA SER A 133 33.35 -23.21 -1.17
C SER A 133 33.34 -22.81 0.31
N ILE A 134 32.17 -22.59 0.92
CA ILE A 134 32.04 -22.12 2.31
C ILE A 134 31.69 -23.27 3.27
N GLU A 135 31.09 -24.37 2.78
CA GLU A 135 30.77 -25.53 3.62
C GLU A 135 31.98 -26.46 3.90
N GLU A 136 33.09 -26.34 3.16
CA GLU A 136 34.26 -27.22 3.34
C GLU A 136 35.33 -26.66 4.32
N VAL A 137 35.16 -25.43 4.83
CA VAL A 137 36.14 -24.79 5.73
C VAL A 137 35.50 -24.38 7.06
N SER A 138 35.04 -25.33 7.89
CA SER A 138 34.95 -25.12 9.35
C SER A 138 34.66 -26.38 10.20
N LEU A 139 35.16 -27.57 9.85
CA LEU A 139 35.07 -28.73 10.77
C LEU A 139 36.37 -29.54 10.94
N GLN A 140 37.52 -28.92 10.72
CA GLN A 140 38.80 -29.41 11.23
C GLN A 140 39.58 -28.23 11.80
N ASP A 141 39.39 -27.97 13.09
CA ASP A 141 40.49 -28.03 14.05
C ASP A 141 40.00 -27.68 15.46
N ILE A 142 40.11 -28.68 16.31
CA ILE A 142 39.92 -28.62 17.76
C ILE A 142 41.13 -27.89 18.34
N GLY A 143 40.88 -26.89 19.19
CA GLY A 143 41.88 -26.29 20.06
C GLY A 143 41.24 -25.86 21.37
N GLU A 144 41.48 -26.65 22.42
CA GLU A 144 41.15 -26.36 23.81
C GLU A 144 41.71 -25.00 24.23
N ASP A 145 40.86 -24.11 24.79
CA ASP A 145 41.20 -23.55 26.10
C ASP A 145 40.04 -22.85 26.81
N VAL A 146 40.00 -23.09 28.12
CA VAL A 146 38.91 -22.83 29.03
C VAL A 146 39.05 -21.44 29.64
N LYS A 147 38.08 -20.53 29.44
CA LYS A 147 37.69 -19.55 30.47
C LYS A 147 36.18 -19.34 30.53
N ARG A 148 35.59 -20.04 31.50
CA ARG A 148 34.23 -19.89 32.03
C ARG A 148 33.90 -18.40 32.26
N ARG A 149 33.02 -17.83 31.43
CA ARG A 149 32.32 -16.58 31.72
C ARG A 149 30.88 -16.93 32.10
N ASN A 150 30.49 -16.50 33.30
CA ASN A 150 29.20 -16.71 33.95
C ASN A 150 27.98 -16.75 33.00
N PRO A 151 27.18 -17.83 33.00
CA PRO A 151 25.92 -17.93 32.26
C PRO A 151 24.80 -16.98 32.75
N GLN A 152 25.02 -16.25 33.85
CA GLN A 152 23.97 -15.47 34.53
C GLN A 152 23.96 -13.97 34.19
N LYS A 153 24.80 -13.49 33.27
CA LYS A 153 24.69 -12.13 32.71
C LYS A 153 24.21 -12.07 31.26
N SER A 154 24.04 -13.23 30.59
CA SER A 154 23.54 -13.31 29.21
C SER A 154 22.02 -13.36 29.07
N LEU A 155 21.25 -13.32 30.16
CA LEU A 155 19.78 -13.18 30.11
C LEU A 155 19.30 -11.75 29.79
N LYS A 156 20.21 -10.77 29.66
CA LYS A 156 19.87 -9.37 29.33
C LYS A 156 20.08 -8.96 27.88
N GLN A 157 20.38 -9.90 27.00
CA GLN A 157 20.38 -9.70 25.56
C GLN A 157 19.67 -10.88 24.91
N ARG A 158 18.35 -10.98 25.12
CA ARG A 158 17.52 -11.60 24.09
C ARG A 158 17.68 -10.67 22.88
N LYS A 159 18.53 -11.08 21.94
CA LYS A 159 18.62 -10.49 20.61
C LYS A 159 17.19 -10.26 20.13
N ASP A 160 16.89 -9.02 19.81
CA ASP A 160 15.61 -8.60 19.26
C ASP A 160 15.49 -9.26 17.88
N HIS A 161 14.81 -10.40 17.83
CA HIS A 161 14.56 -11.10 16.57
C HIS A 161 13.49 -10.30 15.82
N GLY A 162 13.91 -9.36 14.97
CA GLY A 162 13.16 -8.90 13.80
C GLY A 162 11.79 -8.29 14.08
N VAL A 163 11.70 -7.34 15.01
CA VAL A 163 10.50 -6.49 15.11
C VAL A 163 10.48 -5.55 13.89
N TRP A 164 9.43 -5.63 13.07
CA TRP A 164 9.31 -4.75 11.91
C TRP A 164 8.90 -3.35 12.36
N GLU A 165 9.71 -2.35 12.06
CA GLU A 165 9.46 -0.93 12.35
C GLU A 165 9.04 -0.23 11.06
N VAL A 166 7.95 0.53 11.14
CA VAL A 166 7.41 1.31 10.03
C VAL A 166 7.34 2.77 10.46
N ASP A 167 8.13 3.62 9.81
CA ASP A 167 8.07 5.06 10.02
C ASP A 167 6.93 5.66 9.18
N LEU A 168 6.08 6.44 9.84
CA LEU A 168 4.93 7.12 9.25
C LEU A 168 5.16 8.63 9.15
N HIS A 169 6.33 9.18 9.49
CA HIS A 169 6.61 10.60 9.29
C HIS A 169 6.51 10.95 7.80
N ILE A 170 5.91 12.10 7.49
CA ILE A 170 5.66 12.50 6.10
C ILE A 170 6.95 12.59 5.27
N GLN A 171 8.06 12.92 5.91
CA GLN A 171 9.40 12.98 5.28
C GLN A 171 9.90 11.62 4.81
N GLU A 172 9.43 10.52 5.40
CA GLU A 172 9.75 9.17 4.95
C GLU A 172 8.85 8.74 3.79
N LEU A 173 7.67 9.36 3.64
CA LEU A 173 6.69 8.99 2.62
C LEU A 173 6.89 9.73 1.31
N ILE A 174 7.24 11.03 1.36
CA ILE A 174 7.39 11.89 0.19
C ILE A 174 8.52 12.92 0.38
N ASP A 175 9.17 13.28 -0.73
CA ASP A 175 10.29 14.23 -0.74
C ASP A 175 9.86 15.67 -0.43
N ASN A 176 8.63 16.07 -0.82
CA ASN A 176 8.13 17.43 -0.63
C ASN A 176 6.67 17.46 -0.17
N SER A 177 6.46 17.90 1.05
CA SER A 177 5.13 18.13 1.66
C SER A 177 4.73 19.61 1.72
N HIS A 178 5.50 20.50 1.08
CA HIS A 178 5.26 21.94 1.15
C HIS A 178 3.95 22.33 0.46
N GLY A 179 3.07 23.03 1.16
CA GLY A 179 1.77 23.45 0.66
C GLY A 179 0.63 22.46 0.90
N MET A 180 0.91 21.24 1.39
CA MET A 180 -0.13 20.29 1.77
C MET A 180 -0.88 20.76 3.02
N MET A 181 -2.18 20.57 3.01
CA MET A 181 -3.01 20.77 4.18
C MET A 181 -2.80 19.64 5.18
N LYS A 182 -2.96 19.92 6.49
CA LYS A 182 -2.71 18.94 7.56
C LYS A 182 -3.49 17.64 7.41
N HIS A 183 -4.74 17.70 6.95
CA HIS A 183 -5.56 16.51 6.69
C HIS A 183 -5.05 15.65 5.54
N GLU A 184 -4.49 16.23 4.47
CA GLU A 184 -3.90 15.49 3.36
C GLU A 184 -2.67 14.71 3.81
N ILE A 185 -1.83 15.34 4.63
CA ILE A 185 -0.68 14.68 5.25
C ILE A 185 -1.13 13.48 6.09
N VAL A 186 -2.12 13.67 6.97
CA VAL A 186 -2.63 12.59 7.83
C VAL A 186 -3.25 11.46 6.99
N SER A 187 -4.01 11.78 5.94
CA SER A 187 -4.58 10.78 5.04
C SER A 187 -3.50 9.92 4.39
N LEU A 188 -2.45 10.54 3.83
CA LEU A 188 -1.34 9.80 3.22
C LEU A 188 -0.63 8.87 4.22
N GLN A 189 -0.44 9.34 5.45
CA GLN A 189 0.16 8.55 6.52
C GLN A 189 -0.73 7.36 6.93
N LEU A 190 -2.06 7.54 6.93
CA LEU A 190 -3.01 6.47 7.23
C LEU A 190 -3.11 5.45 6.10
N ASP A 191 -3.05 5.88 4.84
CA ASP A 191 -3.03 4.98 3.68
C ASP A 191 -1.76 4.12 3.70
N HIS A 192 -0.61 4.72 4.02
CA HIS A 192 0.63 3.99 4.19
C HIS A 192 0.57 3.01 5.37
N PHE A 193 0.02 3.45 6.51
CA PHE A 193 -0.22 2.59 7.66
C PHE A 193 -1.06 1.36 7.30
N ASP A 194 -2.17 1.54 6.59
CA ASP A 194 -3.09 0.47 6.22
C ASP A 194 -2.40 -0.59 5.34
N ARG A 195 -1.69 -0.14 4.30
CA ARG A 195 -0.91 -1.02 3.41
C ARG A 195 0.13 -1.84 4.17
N LYS A 196 0.90 -1.19 5.06
CA LYS A 196 1.93 -1.89 5.83
C LYS A 196 1.33 -2.83 6.87
N LEU A 197 0.21 -2.48 7.50
CA LEU A 197 -0.50 -3.38 8.40
C LEU A 197 -0.97 -4.65 7.66
N ASN A 198 -1.58 -4.50 6.49
CA ASN A 198 -2.03 -5.63 5.68
C ASN A 198 -0.85 -6.51 5.24
N ALA A 199 0.25 -5.91 4.77
CA ALA A 199 1.46 -6.64 4.43
C ALA A 199 2.04 -7.42 5.63
N ALA A 200 1.98 -6.86 6.84
CA ALA A 200 2.39 -7.58 8.05
C ALA A 200 1.54 -8.82 8.32
N ILE A 201 0.22 -8.67 8.18
CA ILE A 201 -0.75 -9.73 8.41
C ILE A 201 -0.56 -10.85 7.38
N GLU A 202 -0.36 -10.49 6.11
CA GLU A 202 -0.12 -11.45 5.03
C GLU A 202 1.18 -12.23 5.22
N ARG A 203 2.26 -11.54 5.60
CA ARG A 203 3.57 -12.14 5.93
C ARG A 203 3.53 -12.98 7.22
N GLY A 204 2.43 -12.93 7.99
CA GLY A 204 2.29 -13.66 9.24
C GLY A 204 3.22 -13.15 10.34
N LEU A 205 3.56 -11.85 10.31
CA LEU A 205 4.39 -11.24 11.35
C LEU A 205 3.63 -11.26 12.67
N SER A 206 4.31 -11.57 13.77
CA SER A 206 3.68 -11.57 15.10
C SER A 206 3.57 -10.17 15.70
N LYS A 207 4.41 -9.22 15.25
CA LYS A 207 4.52 -7.88 15.80
C LYS A 207 5.04 -6.87 14.78
N VAL A 208 4.49 -5.67 14.80
CA VAL A 208 4.96 -4.48 14.06
C VAL A 208 4.90 -3.24 14.95
N ILE A 209 5.85 -2.32 14.78
CA ILE A 209 5.89 -1.02 15.46
C ILE A 209 5.68 0.08 14.44
N PHE A 210 4.65 0.90 14.63
CA PHE A 210 4.39 2.08 13.82
C PHE A 210 4.86 3.34 14.53
N ILE A 211 5.76 4.09 13.91
CA ILE A 211 6.36 5.31 14.47
C ILE A 211 5.67 6.52 13.82
N HIS A 212 4.88 7.28 14.58
CA HIS A 212 4.07 8.41 14.10
C HIS A 212 4.41 9.76 14.77
N GLY A 213 5.40 9.77 15.65
CA GLY A 213 5.92 10.97 16.30
C GLY A 213 5.07 11.48 17.48
N ARG A 214 5.50 12.58 18.11
CA ARG A 214 4.89 13.12 19.35
C ARG A 214 3.87 14.25 19.14
N GLY A 215 3.30 14.38 17.94
CA GLY A 215 2.45 15.53 17.56
C GLY A 215 1.16 15.69 18.39
N GLU A 216 0.16 16.38 17.85
CA GLU A 216 -1.15 16.61 18.51
C GLU A 216 -1.96 15.33 18.81
N GLY A 217 -1.45 14.15 18.46
CA GLY A 217 -2.11 12.86 18.67
C GLY A 217 -3.16 12.50 17.63
N ARG A 218 -3.35 13.32 16.58
CA ARG A 218 -4.33 13.05 15.51
C ARG A 218 -4.05 11.73 14.78
N LEU A 219 -2.81 11.54 14.33
CA LEU A 219 -2.40 10.32 13.63
C LEU A 219 -2.50 9.09 14.55
N ARG A 220 -2.00 9.18 15.79
CA ARG A 220 -2.15 8.13 16.81
C ARG A 220 -3.60 7.70 17.01
N ASN A 221 -4.51 8.67 17.18
CA ASN A 221 -5.92 8.38 17.43
C ASN A 221 -6.57 7.75 16.20
N ALA A 222 -6.29 8.26 15.01
CA ALA A 222 -6.80 7.69 13.76
C ALA A 222 -6.32 6.25 13.54
N ILE A 223 -5.01 5.97 13.75
CA ILE A 223 -4.45 4.61 13.72
C ILE A 223 -5.20 3.67 14.67
N ARG A 224 -5.46 4.13 15.91
CA ARG A 224 -6.19 3.33 16.90
C ARG A 224 -7.65 3.08 16.50
N GLU A 225 -8.32 4.06 15.89
CA GLU A 225 -9.67 3.85 15.36
C GLU A 225 -9.69 2.83 14.22
N ILE A 226 -8.69 2.85 13.33
CA ILE A 226 -8.54 1.84 12.28
C ILE A 226 -8.35 0.45 12.91
N LEU A 227 -7.41 0.32 13.84
CA LEU A 227 -7.05 -0.96 14.47
C LEU A 227 -8.20 -1.62 15.24
N LYS A 228 -9.18 -0.84 15.75
CA LYS A 228 -10.40 -1.42 16.36
C LYS A 228 -11.22 -2.26 15.39
N ARG A 229 -11.09 -2.03 14.08
CA ARG A 229 -11.77 -2.79 13.02
C ARG A 229 -11.04 -4.10 12.68
N TYR A 230 -9.84 -4.32 13.22
CA TYR A 230 -9.02 -5.51 13.00
C TYR A 230 -9.07 -6.43 14.23
N PRO A 231 -10.03 -7.37 14.32
CA PRO A 231 -10.17 -8.26 15.49
C PRO A 231 -8.96 -9.21 15.66
N ASN A 232 -8.18 -9.40 14.60
CA ASN A 232 -6.94 -10.17 14.59
C ASN A 232 -5.73 -9.38 15.12
N CYS A 233 -5.89 -8.09 15.45
CA CYS A 233 -4.83 -7.22 15.94
C CYS A 233 -5.10 -6.76 17.38
N GLU A 234 -4.06 -6.75 18.20
CA GLU A 234 -4.00 -6.05 19.48
C GLU A 234 -3.03 -4.88 19.36
N PHE A 235 -3.31 -3.77 20.04
CA PHE A 235 -2.43 -2.61 19.97
C PHE A 235 -2.22 -1.93 21.32
N LEU A 236 -1.01 -1.42 21.50
CA LEU A 236 -0.52 -0.79 22.71
C LEU A 236 0.33 0.42 22.32
N ASP A 237 0.65 1.29 23.27
CA ASP A 237 1.79 2.18 23.07
C ASP A 237 3.09 1.35 23.11
N ALA A 238 4.01 1.65 22.21
CA ALA A 238 5.30 0.98 22.16
C ALA A 238 6.16 1.33 23.39
N ASP A 239 7.26 0.60 23.57
CA ASP A 239 8.16 0.81 24.71
C ASP A 239 8.64 2.27 24.79
N TYR A 240 8.32 2.92 25.91
CA TYR A 240 8.62 4.34 26.12
C TYR A 240 10.13 4.63 26.16
N GLN A 241 10.96 3.71 26.63
CA GLN A 241 12.42 3.91 26.69
C GLN A 241 13.05 3.88 25.29
N ARG A 242 12.47 3.10 24.37
CA ARG A 242 12.94 2.97 22.99
C ARG A 242 12.35 4.01 22.03
N TYR A 243 11.04 4.24 22.07
CA TYR A 243 10.35 5.05 21.06
C TYR A 243 9.66 6.30 21.64
N GLY A 244 9.72 6.50 22.96
CA GLY A 244 8.98 7.58 23.63
C GLY A 244 7.46 7.45 23.47
N VAL A 245 6.75 8.58 23.37
CA VAL A 245 5.27 8.64 23.22
C VAL A 245 4.82 8.45 21.75
N GLY A 246 5.75 8.29 20.82
CA GLY A 246 5.51 8.46 19.39
C GLY A 246 5.34 7.19 18.58
N ALA A 247 5.05 6.06 19.21
CA ALA A 247 4.93 4.79 18.50
C ALA A 247 3.82 3.88 19.06
N THR A 248 3.24 3.08 18.17
CA THR A 248 2.18 2.12 18.47
C THR A 248 2.67 0.72 18.15
N GLU A 249 2.67 -0.16 19.14
CA GLU A 249 2.94 -1.59 18.95
C GLU A 249 1.65 -2.27 18.54
N VAL A 250 1.69 -2.98 17.41
CA VAL A 250 0.60 -3.83 16.93
C VAL A 250 1.06 -5.28 16.99
N ARG A 251 0.29 -6.11 17.69
CA ARG A 251 0.48 -7.56 17.79
C ARG A 251 -0.58 -8.24 16.95
N ILE A 252 -0.14 -9.07 16.01
CA ILE A 252 -1.03 -9.79 15.11
C ILE A 252 -1.20 -11.20 15.66
N LYS A 253 -2.44 -11.56 16.00
CA LYS A 253 -2.77 -12.84 16.64
C LYS A 253 -2.80 -13.99 15.65
N TYR A 254 -3.38 -13.74 14.49
CA TYR A 254 -3.57 -14.73 13.43
C TYR A 254 -3.74 -14.02 12.09
N ARG A 255 -3.40 -14.75 11.01
CA ARG A 255 -3.75 -14.34 9.66
C ARG A 255 -5.19 -14.76 9.38
N PRO A 256 -6.11 -13.82 9.05
CA PRO A 256 -7.46 -14.18 8.66
C PRO A 256 -7.41 -15.03 7.38
N ARG A 257 -8.29 -16.03 7.30
CA ARG A 257 -8.49 -16.76 6.05
C ARG A 257 -9.20 -15.84 5.07
N PRO A 258 -8.81 -15.80 3.78
CA PRO A 258 -9.61 -15.10 2.78
C PRO A 258 -11.02 -15.71 2.79
N GLU A 259 -12.03 -14.86 2.80
CA GLU A 259 -13.41 -15.31 2.58
C GLU A 259 -13.47 -15.86 1.15
N GLU A 260 -13.84 -17.13 1.01
CA GLU A 260 -14.07 -17.75 -0.30
C GLU A 260 -15.40 -17.23 -0.82
N ASP A 261 -15.35 -16.26 -1.75
CA ASP A 261 -16.50 -15.79 -2.53
C ASP A 261 -16.91 -16.82 -3.61
#